data_AF-A0A7J2VW26-F1
#
_entry.id   AF-A0A7J2VW26-F1
#
_cell.length_a   1.000
_cell.length_b   1.000
_cell.length_c   1.000
_cell.angle_alpha   90.00
_cell.angle_beta   90.00
_cell.angle_gamma   90.00
#
_symmetry.space_group_name_H-M   'P 1'
#
loop_
_entity.id
_entity.type
_entity.pdbx_description
1 polymer ?
#
loop_
_entity_poly.entity_id
_entity_poly.type
_entity_poly.pdbx_seq_one_letter_code
_entity_poly.pdbx_strand_id
1 'polypeptide(L)' 'MSWVTRIFLKNIDKEKLKQMCEKIEQKDNTFSWKIEGNYLFIFSESKEKAHSRGLLFVKKYLNKFDLGYDVFYKA' A
#
# COMPACT_ATOMS: atom_id res chain seq x y z
N MET A 1 16.18 -4.45 -5.16
CA MET A 1 16.17 -4.27 -3.69
C MET A 1 15.13 -3.24 -3.27
N SER A 2 13.92 -3.68 -2.94
CA SER A 2 12.87 -2.80 -2.41
C SER A 2 12.10 -3.49 -1.29
N TRP A 3 11.68 -2.71 -0.30
CA TRP A 3 10.77 -3.16 0.73
C TRP A 3 9.35 -3.05 0.23
N VAL A 4 8.53 -4.05 0.54
CA VAL A 4 7.18 -4.15 0.04
C VAL A 4 6.21 -4.24 1.20
N THR A 5 5.28 -3.31 1.26
CA THR A 5 4.12 -3.38 2.14
C THR A 5 3.01 -4.09 1.40
N ARG A 6 2.51 -5.19 1.94
CA ARG A 6 1.38 -5.95 1.40
C ARG A 6 0.16 -5.77 2.28
N ILE A 7 -0.93 -5.30 1.70
CA ILE A 7 -2.19 -5.05 2.37
C ILE A 7 -3.23 -5.99 1.76
N PHE A 8 -3.93 -6.75 2.60
CA PHE A 8 -5.02 -7.60 2.13
C PHE A 8 -6.28 -6.78 1.91
N LEU A 9 -6.86 -6.86 0.72
CA LEU A 9 -8.02 -6.08 0.29
C LEU A 9 -9.30 -6.92 0.39
N LYS A 10 -9.66 -7.33 1.61
CA LYS A 10 -10.91 -8.08 1.81
C LYS A 10 -12.11 -7.14 1.65
N ASN A 11 -12.98 -7.43 0.68
CA ASN A 11 -14.21 -6.67 0.41
C ASN A 11 -13.99 -5.17 0.14
N ILE A 12 -12.84 -4.81 -0.44
CA ILE A 12 -12.58 -3.44 -0.90
C ILE A 12 -12.80 -3.31 -2.40
N ASP A 13 -13.42 -2.19 -2.77
CA ASP A 13 -13.53 -1.72 -4.14
C ASP A 13 -12.14 -1.39 -4.72
N LYS A 14 -11.70 -2.23 -5.65
CA LYS A 14 -10.36 -2.14 -6.27
C LYS A 14 -10.21 -0.91 -7.15
N GLU A 15 -11.29 -0.43 -7.78
CA GLU A 15 -11.26 0.77 -8.61
C GLU A 15 -11.05 2.01 -7.76
N LYS A 16 -11.78 2.12 -6.64
CA LYS A 16 -11.56 3.21 -5.68
C LYS A 16 -10.14 3.19 -5.11
N LEU A 17 -9.64 2.01 -4.78
CA LEU A 17 -8.27 1.86 -4.27
C LEU A 17 -7.24 2.30 -5.33
N LYS A 18 -7.41 1.86 -6.58
CA LYS A 18 -6.57 2.25 -7.70
C LYS A 18 -6.55 3.78 -7.87
N GLN A 19 -7.71 4.43 -7.92
CA GLN A 19 -7.80 5.89 -8.02
C GLN A 19 -7.11 6.62 -6.85
N MET A 20 -7.17 6.05 -5.64
CA MET A 20 -6.46 6.60 -4.48
C MET A 20 -4.95 6.48 -4.63
N CYS A 21 -4.47 5.31 -5.05
CA CYS A 21 -3.04 5.09 -5.28
C CYS A 21 -2.49 5.96 -6.41
N GLU A 22 -3.21 6.10 -7.53
CA GLU A 22 -2.85 7.00 -8.63
C GLU A 22 -2.74 8.46 -8.16
N LYS A 23 -3.68 8.94 -7.33
CA LYS A 23 -3.61 10.30 -6.76
C LYS A 23 -2.42 10.51 -5.82
N ILE A 24 -1.98 9.46 -5.13
CA ILE A 24 -0.80 9.53 -4.25
C ILE A 24 0.46 9.53 -5.11
N GLU A 25 0.56 8.64 -6.10
CA GLU A 25 1.68 8.58 -7.06
C GLU A 25 1.87 9.91 -7.80
N GLN A 26 0.79 10.58 -8.22
CA GLN A 26 0.87 11.91 -8.82
C GLN A 26 1.43 13.00 -7.90
N LYS A 27 1.33 12.82 -6.58
CA LYS A 27 1.83 13.78 -5.58
C LYS A 27 3.20 13.40 -5.02
N ASP A 28 3.50 12.11 -4.98
CA ASP A 28 4.72 11.52 -4.44
C ASP A 28 5.30 10.57 -5.49
N ASN A 29 6.25 11.07 -6.28
CA ASN A 29 6.95 10.29 -7.33
C ASN A 29 7.71 9.08 -6.78
N THR A 30 7.91 8.99 -5.46
CA THR A 30 8.57 7.84 -4.81
C THR A 30 7.57 6.79 -4.33
N PHE A 31 6.27 7.02 -4.53
CA PHE A 31 5.21 6.09 -4.20
C PHE A 31 4.92 5.19 -5.40
N SER A 32 5.51 4.00 -5.41
CA SER A 32 5.20 2.97 -6.40
C SER A 32 4.31 1.90 -5.77
N TRP A 33 3.31 1.44 -6.51
CA TRP A 33 2.33 0.48 -6.01
C TRP A 33 1.89 -0.50 -7.11
N LYS A 34 1.33 -1.63 -6.70
CA LYS A 34 0.76 -2.64 -7.59
C LYS A 34 -0.39 -3.36 -6.89
N ILE A 35 -1.49 -3.58 -7.59
CA ILE A 35 -2.57 -4.45 -7.11
C ILE A 35 -2.46 -5.78 -7.86
N GLU A 36 -2.41 -6.89 -7.12
CA GLU A 36 -2.38 -8.24 -7.69
C GLU A 36 -3.32 -9.14 -6.88
N GLY A 37 -4.33 -9.71 -7.55
CA GLY A 37 -5.38 -10.47 -6.88
C GLY A 37 -6.15 -9.63 -5.87
N ASN A 38 -6.11 -10.03 -4.60
CA ASN A 38 -6.73 -9.33 -3.46
C ASN A 38 -5.70 -8.65 -2.56
N TYR A 39 -4.54 -8.30 -3.10
CA TYR A 39 -3.48 -7.64 -2.36
C TYR A 39 -3.05 -6.34 -3.04
N LEU A 40 -2.85 -5.31 -2.23
CA LEU A 40 -2.13 -4.10 -2.62
C LEU A 40 -0.69 -4.23 -2.13
N PHE A 41 0.25 -4.00 -3.04
CA PHE A 41 1.68 -3.95 -2.79
C PHE A 41 2.14 -2.51 -2.94
N ILE A 42 2.84 -1.98 -1.95
CA ILE A 42 3.45 -0.65 -1.97
C ILE A 42 4.95 -0.84 -1.86
N PHE A 43 5.71 -0.35 -2.83
CA PHE A 43 7.16 -0.46 -2.87
C PHE A 43 7.80 0.77 -2.22
N SER A 44 8.86 0.52 -1.47
CA SER A 44 9.62 1.55 -0.75
C SER A 44 11.10 1.21 -0.72
N GLU A 45 11.92 2.24 -0.63
CA GLU A 45 13.38 2.13 -0.65
C GLU A 45 13.92 1.53 0.66
N SER A 46 13.23 1.76 1.79
CA SER A 46 13.63 1.28 3.12
C SER A 46 12.48 0.62 3.87
N LYS A 47 12.82 -0.25 4.82
CA LYS A 47 11.88 -0.96 5.70
C LYS A 47 11.02 0.02 6.50
N GLU A 48 11.66 1.06 7.02
CA GLU A 48 10.99 2.10 7.83
C GLU A 48 9.99 2.88 7.00
N LYS A 49 10.35 3.27 5.77
CA LYS A 49 9.41 3.92 4.83
C LYS A 49 8.24 2.98 4.51
N ALA A 50 8.50 1.69 4.27
CA ALA A 50 7.45 0.70 3.99
C ALA A 50 6.46 0.57 5.16
N HIS A 51 6.96 0.44 6.40
CA HIS A 51 6.11 0.39 7.59
C HIS A 51 5.33 1.68 7.81
N SER A 52 6.00 2.83 7.74
CA SER A 52 5.36 4.13 7.92
C SER A 52 4.25 4.35 6.89
N ARG A 53 4.52 4.05 5.62
CA ARG A 53 3.52 4.12 4.54
C ARG A 53 2.39 3.13 4.73
N GLY A 54 2.67 1.88 5.08
CA GLY A 54 1.64 0.87 5.34
C GLY A 54 0.69 1.28 6.47
N LEU A 55 1.27 1.73 7.59
CA LEU A 55 0.51 2.23 8.73
C LEU A 55 -0.33 3.46 8.38
N LEU A 56 0.28 4.46 7.74
CA LEU A 56 -0.43 5.67 7.29
C LEU A 56 -1.54 5.30 6.30
N PHE A 57 -1.27 4.39 5.39
CA PHE A 57 -2.23 4.01 4.36
C PHE A 57 -3.45 3.32 5.00
N VAL A 58 -3.21 2.33 5.85
CA VAL A 58 -4.27 1.62 6.57
C VAL A 58 -5.04 2.58 7.48
N LYS A 59 -4.36 3.37 8.31
CA LYS A 59 -5.00 4.28 9.27
C LYS A 59 -5.73 5.45 8.62
N LYS A 60 -5.26 5.96 7.49
CA LYS A 60 -5.85 7.16 6.85
C LYS A 60 -6.91 6.81 5.82
N TYR A 61 -6.68 5.76 5.04
CA TYR A 61 -7.55 5.42 3.91
C TYR A 61 -8.39 4.18 4.15
N LEU A 62 -7.90 3.25 4.97
CA LEU A 62 -8.58 1.98 5.23
C LEU A 62 -9.12 1.86 6.66
N ASN A 63 -9.18 2.94 7.46
CA ASN A 63 -9.60 2.91 8.87
C ASN A 63 -10.98 2.28 9.11
N LYS A 64 -11.84 2.31 8.09
CA LYS A 64 -13.20 1.75 8.14
C LYS A 64 -13.22 0.24 7.88
N PHE A 65 -12.10 -0.34 7.48
CA PHE A 65 -11.95 -1.76 7.16
C PHE A 65 -10.99 -2.37 8.18
N ASP A 66 -11.38 -3.48 8.80
CA ASP A 66 -10.54 -4.23 9.73
C ASP A 66 -9.44 -4.99 8.96
N LEU A 67 -8.43 -4.23 8.50
CA LEU A 67 -7.37 -4.73 7.63
C LEU A 67 -6.00 -4.61 8.28
N GLY A 68 -5.25 -5.71 8.21
CA GLY A 68 -3.84 -5.75 8.54
C GLY A 68 -2.95 -5.51 7.31
N TYR A 69 -1.70 -5.14 7.56
CA TYR A 69 -0.66 -5.08 6.54
C TYR A 69 0.58 -5.85 7.01
N ASP A 70 1.27 -6.46 6.06
CA ASP A 70 2.58 -7.08 6.25
C ASP A 70 3.65 -6.25 5.55
N VAL A 71 4.89 -6.29 6.04
CA VAL A 71 6.05 -5.72 5.34
C VAL A 71 7.08 -6.81 5.14
N PHE A 72 7.53 -7.01 3.90
CA PHE A 72 8.56 -7.98 3.58
C PHE A 72 9.57 -7.43 2.58
N TYR A 73 10.76 -8.01 2.58
CA TYR A 73 11.83 -7.62 1.68
C TYR A 73 11.70 -8.36 0.35
N LYS A 74 11.79 -7.64 -0.76
CA LYS A 74 11.88 -8.22 -2.10
C LYS A 74 13.22 -7.81 -2.71
N ALA A 75 14.16 -8.77 -2.72
CA ALA A 75 15.51 -8.60 -3.25
C ALA A 75 15.46 -8.29 -4.75
#